data_AF-A0A6L7TR46-F1
#
_entry.id   AF-A0A6L7TR46-F1
#
_cell.length_a   1.000
_cell.length_b   1.000
_cell.length_c   1.000
_cell.angle_alpha   90.00
_cell.angle_beta   90.00
_cell.angle_gamma   90.00
#
_symmetry.space_group_name_H-M   'P 1'
#
loop_
_entity.id
_entity.type
_entity.pdbx_description
1 polymer ?
#
loop_
_entity_poly.entity_id
_entity_poly.type
_entity_poly.pdbx_seq_one_letter_code
_entity_poly.pdbx_strand_id
1 'polypeptide(L)'
;MNEYELNGQISDFQTLVDIVAKLRAPGGCPWDREQTHESLKRNLLEEAHEALEAIDNGDPSVLTEELGDLLVQIAFHADIAREAGNFDMGDVVERINRKLIRRHPHVFADESVSDAREVERNWERIKAAERAAAGTPKSPVDGIPASLPALAASQLMQDRVARAGFEWDDVSGVLDKIEEEIGEFRQARTPEEQVHELGDILFALVNLSRWVDAHAEDVLRQANGRFRARYLGMEELAEERGLDFEALPLEQKEALWQEVKRELNGSD
;
A
#
# COMPACT_ATOMS: atom_id res chain seq x y z
N MET A 1 5.13 -35.88 -10.94
CA MET A 1 5.93 -34.65 -10.92
C MET A 1 7.04 -34.74 -9.90
N ASN A 2 8.09 -35.41 -10.34
CA ASN A 2 9.47 -35.26 -9.86
C ASN A 2 10.04 -33.97 -10.48
N GLU A 3 10.98 -33.32 -9.80
CA GLU A 3 11.77 -32.15 -10.23
C GLU A 3 12.22 -32.21 -11.72
N TYR A 4 12.46 -33.43 -12.23
CA TYR A 4 12.85 -33.67 -13.62
C TYR A 4 11.74 -33.53 -14.69
N GLU A 5 10.45 -33.60 -14.33
CA GLU A 5 9.33 -33.42 -15.29
C GLU A 5 9.01 -31.94 -15.55
N LEU A 6 9.51 -31.02 -14.70
CA LEU A 6 9.17 -29.60 -14.70
C LEU A 6 10.19 -28.68 -15.40
N ASN A 7 11.36 -29.21 -15.80
CA ASN A 7 12.50 -28.41 -16.26
C ASN A 7 12.32 -27.64 -17.59
N GLY A 8 11.17 -27.78 -18.27
CA GLY A 8 10.79 -26.94 -19.41
C GLY A 8 9.54 -26.08 -19.18
N GLN A 9 8.85 -26.22 -18.04
CA GLN A 9 7.55 -25.60 -17.75
C GLN A 9 7.55 -24.82 -16.43
N ILE A 10 8.63 -24.85 -15.64
CA ILE A 10 8.68 -24.21 -14.32
C ILE A 10 8.42 -22.70 -14.35
N SER A 11 8.72 -22.04 -15.46
CA SER A 11 8.45 -20.61 -15.69
C SER A 11 7.00 -20.31 -16.12
N ASP A 12 6.19 -21.33 -16.39
CA ASP A 12 4.84 -21.14 -16.89
C ASP A 12 3.88 -20.84 -15.75
N PHE A 13 3.02 -19.84 -15.94
CA PHE A 13 2.00 -19.49 -14.95
C PHE A 13 1.06 -20.67 -14.62
N GLN A 14 0.76 -21.52 -15.60
CA GLN A 14 -0.06 -22.72 -15.36
C GLN A 14 0.63 -23.70 -14.40
N THR A 15 1.95 -23.78 -14.42
CA THR A 15 2.70 -24.66 -13.52
C THR A 15 2.54 -24.22 -12.07
N LEU A 16 2.51 -22.91 -11.78
CA LEU A 16 2.19 -22.41 -10.44
C LEU A 16 0.81 -22.87 -9.97
N VAL A 17 -0.21 -22.71 -10.83
CA VAL A 17 -1.59 -23.14 -10.52
C VAL A 17 -1.66 -24.64 -10.24
N ASP A 18 -0.97 -25.45 -11.05
CA ASP A 18 -0.93 -26.90 -10.88
C ASP A 18 -0.17 -27.33 -9.62
N ILE A 19 0.90 -26.61 -9.25
CA ILE A 19 1.64 -26.83 -7.99
C ILE A 19 0.71 -26.57 -6.80
N VAL A 20 0.01 -25.43 -6.75
CA VAL A 20 -0.90 -25.10 -5.64
C VAL A 20 -2.04 -26.11 -5.54
N ALA A 21 -2.65 -26.50 -6.66
CA ALA A 21 -3.68 -27.54 -6.68
C ALA A 21 -3.15 -28.88 -6.14
N LYS A 22 -1.91 -29.25 -6.48
CA LYS A 22 -1.27 -30.47 -5.96
C LYS A 22 -0.95 -30.37 -4.47
N LEU A 23 -0.52 -29.21 -3.97
CA LEU A 23 -0.28 -28.98 -2.55
C LEU A 23 -1.56 -29.19 -1.73
N ARG A 24 -2.70 -28.73 -2.25
CA ARG A 24 -4.00 -28.81 -1.57
C ARG A 24 -4.76 -30.13 -1.76
N ALA A 25 -4.43 -30.91 -2.79
CA ALA A 25 -5.07 -32.19 -3.09
C ALA A 25 -4.94 -33.25 -1.95
N PRO A 26 -5.79 -34.30 -1.93
CA PRO A 26 -5.58 -35.46 -1.07
C PRO A 26 -4.19 -36.08 -1.27
N GLY A 27 -3.43 -36.26 -0.18
CA GLY A 27 -2.03 -36.71 -0.24
C GLY A 27 -1.00 -35.59 -0.48
N GLY A 28 -1.46 -34.34 -0.66
CA GLY A 28 -0.63 -33.14 -0.63
C GLY A 28 -0.27 -32.69 0.79
N CYS A 29 0.16 -31.44 0.91
CA CYS A 29 0.58 -30.85 2.17
C CYS A 29 -0.62 -30.63 3.10
N PRO A 30 -0.60 -31.17 4.35
CA PRO A 30 -1.70 -30.99 5.30
C PRO A 30 -1.98 -29.52 5.63
N TRP A 31 -0.93 -28.71 5.77
CA TRP A 31 -1.06 -27.28 6.12
C TRP A 31 -1.71 -26.48 4.99
N ASP A 32 -1.28 -26.69 3.74
CA ASP A 32 -1.84 -26.00 2.57
C ASP A 32 -3.31 -26.34 2.35
N ARG A 33 -3.67 -27.61 2.56
CA ARG A 33 -5.05 -28.11 2.41
C ARG A 33 -6.01 -27.50 3.44
N GLU A 34 -5.54 -27.21 4.64
CA GLU A 34 -6.36 -26.62 5.72
C GLU A 34 -6.61 -25.11 5.54
N GLN A 35 -5.92 -24.44 4.61
CA GLN A 35 -6.09 -23.01 4.39
C GLN A 35 -7.47 -22.65 3.83
N THR A 36 -8.03 -21.54 4.32
CA THR A 36 -9.24 -20.90 3.83
C THR A 36 -8.95 -19.47 3.38
N HIS A 37 -9.93 -18.81 2.75
CA HIS A 37 -9.79 -17.38 2.43
C HIS A 37 -9.49 -16.54 3.67
N GLU A 38 -10.09 -16.87 4.81
CA GLU A 38 -9.92 -16.13 6.05
C GLU A 38 -8.54 -16.31 6.68
N SER A 39 -7.98 -17.52 6.65
CA SER A 39 -6.66 -17.79 7.24
C SER A 39 -5.53 -17.12 6.44
N LEU A 40 -5.69 -17.00 5.12
CA LEU A 40 -4.69 -16.43 4.22
C LEU A 40 -4.66 -14.89 4.19
N LYS A 41 -5.66 -14.20 4.76
CA LYS A 41 -5.70 -12.73 4.76
C LYS A 41 -4.47 -12.09 5.38
N ARG A 42 -3.91 -12.71 6.44
CA ARG A 42 -2.72 -12.19 7.11
C ARG A 42 -1.51 -12.27 6.20
N ASN A 43 -1.25 -13.45 5.64
CA ASN A 43 -0.17 -13.68 4.70
C ASN A 43 -0.26 -12.75 3.49
N LEU A 44 -1.44 -12.60 2.88
CA LEU A 44 -1.61 -11.66 1.76
C LEU A 44 -1.24 -10.22 2.11
N LEU A 45 -1.49 -9.77 3.35
CA LEU A 45 -1.10 -8.44 3.80
C LEU A 45 0.41 -8.36 4.08
N GLU A 46 1.00 -9.41 4.63
CA GLU A 46 2.44 -9.55 4.87
C GLU A 46 3.20 -9.47 3.52
N GLU A 47 2.90 -10.33 2.54
CA GLU A 47 3.56 -10.32 1.23
C GLU A 47 3.40 -8.98 0.50
N ALA A 48 2.24 -8.33 0.66
CA ALA A 48 2.01 -7.00 0.08
C ALA A 48 2.94 -5.95 0.70
N HIS A 49 3.21 -6.03 2.00
CA HIS A 49 4.15 -5.13 2.67
C HIS A 49 5.61 -5.44 2.36
N GLU A 50 5.97 -6.71 2.24
CA GLU A 50 7.32 -7.14 1.84
C GLU A 50 7.63 -6.69 0.40
N ALA A 51 6.67 -6.82 -0.53
CA ALA A 51 6.80 -6.25 -1.87
C ALA A 51 6.98 -4.71 -1.86
N LEU A 52 6.27 -3.99 -1.00
CA LEU A 52 6.43 -2.55 -0.84
C LEU A 52 7.80 -2.17 -0.27
N GLU A 53 8.34 -2.96 0.65
CA GLU A 53 9.70 -2.78 1.19
C GLU A 53 10.75 -3.05 0.12
N ALA A 54 10.58 -4.09 -0.70
CA ALA A 54 11.48 -4.40 -1.81
C ALA A 54 11.53 -3.28 -2.85
N ILE A 55 10.38 -2.65 -3.16
CA ILE A 55 10.31 -1.46 -4.03
C ILE A 55 11.09 -0.29 -3.41
N ASP A 56 10.86 0.01 -2.14
CA ASP A 56 11.52 1.13 -1.45
C ASP A 56 13.04 0.95 -1.38
N ASN A 57 13.51 -0.29 -1.19
CA ASN A 57 14.93 -0.64 -1.14
C ASN A 57 15.58 -0.76 -2.53
N GLY A 58 14.78 -0.79 -3.60
CA GLY A 58 15.27 -0.87 -4.98
C GLY A 58 16.00 -2.18 -5.31
N ASP A 59 15.68 -3.28 -4.61
CA ASP A 59 16.29 -4.60 -4.84
C ASP A 59 15.42 -5.43 -5.81
N PRO A 60 15.86 -5.62 -7.08
CA PRO A 60 15.06 -6.34 -8.06
C PRO A 60 14.94 -7.84 -7.78
N SER A 61 15.90 -8.42 -7.04
CA SER A 61 15.88 -9.85 -6.70
C SER A 61 14.80 -10.11 -5.66
N VAL A 62 14.82 -9.34 -4.55
CA VAL A 62 13.80 -9.43 -3.51
C VAL A 62 12.43 -9.09 -4.10
N LEU A 63 12.32 -8.02 -4.89
CA LEU A 63 11.03 -7.67 -5.51
C LEU A 63 10.46 -8.80 -6.39
N THR A 64 11.32 -9.56 -7.08
CA THR A 64 10.87 -10.70 -7.90
C THR A 64 10.34 -11.84 -7.03
N GLU A 65 10.94 -12.07 -5.87
CA GLU A 65 10.50 -13.05 -4.87
C GLU A 65 9.12 -12.68 -4.31
N GLU A 66 8.98 -11.46 -3.79
CA GLU A 66 7.73 -10.98 -3.16
C GLU A 66 6.54 -10.90 -4.14
N LEU A 67 6.81 -10.51 -5.39
CA LEU A 67 5.78 -10.56 -6.44
C LEU A 67 5.37 -12.01 -6.75
N GLY A 68 6.29 -12.97 -6.63
CA GLY A 68 6.02 -14.40 -6.69
C GLY A 68 5.11 -14.86 -5.56
N ASP A 69 5.35 -14.42 -4.33
CA ASP A 69 4.53 -14.77 -3.17
C ASP A 69 3.12 -14.20 -3.26
N LEU A 70 2.97 -12.97 -3.79
CA LEU A 70 1.66 -12.43 -4.16
C LEU A 70 0.93 -13.30 -5.21
N LEU A 71 1.64 -13.84 -6.20
CA LEU A 71 1.06 -14.78 -7.17
C LEU A 71 0.62 -16.09 -6.50
N VAL A 72 1.40 -16.60 -5.54
CA VAL A 72 1.03 -17.78 -4.74
C VAL A 72 -0.27 -17.53 -3.98
N GLN A 73 -0.41 -16.37 -3.32
CA GLN A 73 -1.64 -16.01 -2.62
C GLN A 73 -2.86 -15.99 -3.56
N ILE A 74 -2.73 -15.37 -4.74
CA ILE A 74 -3.80 -15.34 -5.76
C ILE A 74 -4.16 -16.78 -6.20
N ALA A 75 -3.17 -17.64 -6.43
CA ALA A 75 -3.38 -19.04 -6.79
C ALA A 75 -4.09 -19.85 -5.70
N PHE A 76 -3.73 -19.66 -4.42
CA PHE A 76 -4.43 -20.29 -3.29
C PHE A 76 -5.89 -19.87 -3.21
N HIS A 77 -6.18 -18.56 -3.29
CA HIS A 77 -7.56 -18.07 -3.29
C HIS A 77 -8.36 -18.63 -4.48
N ALA A 78 -7.77 -18.70 -5.67
CA ALA A 78 -8.43 -19.27 -6.84
C ALA A 78 -8.71 -20.78 -6.66
N ASP A 79 -7.77 -21.54 -6.10
CA ASP A 79 -7.96 -22.98 -5.88
C ASP A 79 -9.04 -23.27 -4.80
N ILE A 80 -9.02 -22.53 -3.68
CA ILE A 80 -10.07 -22.61 -2.66
C ILE A 80 -11.46 -22.32 -3.25
N ALA A 81 -11.56 -21.29 -4.10
CA ALA A 81 -12.82 -20.92 -4.74
C ALA A 81 -13.28 -21.97 -5.77
N ARG A 82 -12.34 -22.59 -6.48
CA ARG A 82 -12.60 -23.68 -7.43
C ARG A 82 -13.16 -24.91 -6.72
N GLU A 83 -12.58 -25.29 -5.58
CA GLU A 83 -13.08 -26.39 -4.74
C GLU A 83 -14.51 -26.14 -4.25
N ALA A 84 -14.84 -24.88 -3.95
CA ALA A 84 -16.19 -24.47 -3.56
C ALA A 84 -17.17 -24.32 -4.75
N GLY A 85 -16.72 -24.48 -6.00
CA GLY A 85 -17.54 -24.32 -7.20
C GLY A 85 -17.95 -22.87 -7.50
N ASN A 86 -17.19 -21.88 -7.00
CA ASN A 86 -17.52 -20.45 -7.11
C ASN A 86 -16.89 -19.78 -8.34
N PHE A 87 -15.56 -19.83 -8.43
CA PHE A 87 -14.76 -19.30 -9.54
C PHE A 87 -13.39 -19.98 -9.55
N ASP A 88 -12.65 -19.88 -10.65
CA ASP A 88 -11.27 -20.37 -10.76
C ASP A 88 -10.28 -19.29 -11.24
N MET A 89 -9.03 -19.67 -11.48
CA MET A 89 -7.99 -18.74 -11.95
C MET A 89 -8.32 -18.15 -13.33
N GLY A 90 -8.97 -18.92 -14.20
CA GLY A 90 -9.42 -18.46 -15.51
C GLY A 90 -10.42 -17.32 -15.39
N ASP A 91 -11.39 -17.45 -14.47
CA ASP A 91 -12.35 -16.37 -14.16
C ASP A 91 -11.65 -15.09 -13.66
N VAL A 92 -10.65 -15.22 -12.79
CA VAL A 92 -9.88 -14.08 -12.26
C VAL A 92 -9.18 -13.34 -13.40
N VAL A 93 -8.43 -14.07 -14.23
CA VAL A 93 -7.70 -13.53 -15.38
C VAL A 93 -8.64 -12.93 -16.42
N GLU A 94 -9.76 -13.59 -16.73
CA GLU A 94 -10.75 -13.08 -17.67
C GLU A 94 -11.34 -11.75 -17.18
N ARG A 95 -11.73 -11.68 -15.90
CA ARG A 95 -12.34 -10.48 -15.31
C ARG A 95 -11.38 -9.30 -15.32
N ILE A 96 -10.11 -9.49 -14.95
CA ILE A 96 -9.13 -8.40 -14.97
C ILE A 96 -8.81 -7.97 -16.41
N ASN A 97 -8.67 -8.91 -17.35
CA ASN A 97 -8.41 -8.58 -18.76
C ASN A 97 -9.56 -7.77 -19.38
N ARG A 98 -10.81 -8.22 -19.21
CA ARG A 98 -11.98 -7.45 -19.68
C ARG A 98 -12.04 -6.06 -19.06
N LYS A 99 -11.71 -5.93 -17.77
CA LYS A 99 -11.67 -4.65 -17.06
C LYS A 99 -10.57 -3.73 -17.60
N LEU A 100 -9.37 -4.25 -17.82
CA LEU A 100 -8.24 -3.48 -18.36
C LEU A 100 -8.53 -3.01 -19.77
N ILE A 101 -9.01 -3.88 -20.67
CA ILE A 101 -9.39 -3.52 -22.05
C ILE A 101 -10.45 -2.41 -22.03
N ARG A 102 -11.55 -2.61 -21.28
CA ARG A 102 -12.65 -1.64 -21.20
C ARG A 102 -12.20 -0.27 -20.68
N ARG A 103 -11.27 -0.25 -19.72
CA ARG A 103 -10.80 0.97 -19.07
C ARG A 103 -9.64 1.67 -19.79
N HIS A 104 -9.11 1.08 -20.86
CA HIS A 104 -8.09 1.68 -21.72
C HIS A 104 -8.57 1.76 -23.19
N PRO A 105 -9.69 2.46 -23.46
CA PRO A 105 -10.18 2.61 -24.82
C PRO A 105 -9.17 3.33 -25.74
N HIS A 106 -8.24 4.09 -25.16
CA HIS A 106 -7.16 4.74 -25.91
C HIS A 106 -6.04 3.80 -26.36
N VAL A 107 -5.98 2.58 -25.82
CA VAL A 107 -5.05 1.53 -26.26
C VAL A 107 -5.77 0.49 -27.13
N PHE A 108 -7.01 0.14 -26.77
CA PHE A 108 -7.73 -1.00 -27.36
C PHE A 108 -8.94 -0.61 -28.23
N ALA A 109 -9.18 0.68 -28.44
CA ALA A 109 -10.23 1.22 -29.31
C ALA A 109 -9.75 2.53 -29.97
N ASP A 110 -10.68 3.35 -30.48
CA ASP A 110 -10.38 4.54 -31.29
C ASP A 110 -10.41 5.87 -30.49
N GLU A 111 -10.27 5.84 -29.17
CA GLU A 111 -10.27 7.06 -28.34
C GLU A 111 -8.86 7.68 -28.28
N SER A 112 -8.70 8.94 -28.67
CA SER A 112 -7.41 9.62 -28.52
C SER A 112 -7.34 10.38 -27.21
N VAL A 113 -6.18 10.33 -26.55
CA VAL A 113 -5.86 11.13 -25.35
C VAL A 113 -4.58 11.92 -25.58
N SER A 114 -4.49 13.13 -25.03
CA SER A 114 -3.37 14.06 -25.19
C SER A 114 -2.26 13.84 -24.15
N ASP A 115 -2.61 13.39 -22.94
CA ASP A 115 -1.67 13.23 -21.83
C ASP A 115 -2.20 12.27 -20.74
N ALA A 116 -1.35 12.00 -19.76
CA ALA A 116 -1.67 11.12 -18.62
C ALA A 116 -2.84 11.64 -17.76
N ARG A 117 -3.01 12.97 -17.65
CA ARG A 117 -4.13 13.56 -16.89
C ARG A 117 -5.45 13.31 -17.60
N GLU A 118 -5.47 13.33 -18.92
CA GLU A 118 -6.65 12.96 -19.69
C GLU A 118 -6.98 11.47 -19.58
N VAL A 119 -5.97 10.60 -19.59
CA VAL A 119 -6.14 9.16 -19.29
C VAL A 119 -6.80 8.97 -17.93
N GLU A 120 -6.31 9.65 -16.89
CA GLU A 120 -6.85 9.55 -15.54
C GLU A 120 -8.31 10.03 -15.47
N ARG A 121 -8.63 11.20 -16.05
CA ARG A 121 -10.01 11.71 -16.13
C ARG A 121 -10.95 10.72 -16.82
N ASN A 122 -10.51 10.12 -17.93
CA ASN A 122 -11.27 9.10 -18.64
C ASN A 122 -11.49 7.85 -17.78
N TRP A 123 -10.46 7.42 -17.04
CA TRP A 123 -10.54 6.28 -16.13
C TRP A 123 -11.57 6.51 -15.02
N GLU A 124 -11.59 7.71 -14.43
CA GLU A 124 -12.58 8.10 -13.42
C GLU A 124 -14.00 8.12 -13.98
N ARG A 125 -14.20 8.68 -15.18
CA ARG A 125 -15.50 8.69 -15.87
C ARG A 125 -16.04 7.27 -16.08
N ILE A 126 -15.19 6.35 -16.56
CA ILE A 126 -15.57 4.94 -16.76
C ILE A 126 -15.90 4.28 -15.42
N LYS A 127 -15.10 4.50 -14.37
CA LYS A 127 -15.36 4.00 -13.01
C LYS A 127 -16.67 4.52 -12.43
N ALA A 128 -17.03 5.78 -12.68
CA ALA A 128 -18.29 6.36 -12.24
C ALA A 128 -19.48 5.71 -12.96
N ALA A 129 -19.40 5.52 -14.27
CA ALA A 129 -20.44 4.84 -15.06
C ALA A 129 -20.65 3.38 -14.62
N GLU A 130 -19.57 2.64 -14.34
CA GLU A 130 -19.65 1.27 -13.80
C GLU A 130 -20.36 1.21 -12.45
N ARG A 131 -20.05 2.14 -11.53
CA ARG A 131 -20.71 2.25 -10.22
C ARG A 131 -22.19 2.57 -10.36
N ALA A 132 -22.54 3.48 -11.26
CA ALA A 132 -23.93 3.83 -11.54
C ALA A 132 -24.71 2.62 -12.10
N ALA A 133 -24.12 1.86 -13.02
CA ALA A 133 -24.71 0.65 -13.58
C ALA A 133 -24.91 -0.47 -12.54
N ALA A 134 -24.05 -0.54 -11.52
CA ALA A 134 -24.16 -1.49 -10.42
C ALA A 134 -25.26 -1.13 -9.39
N GLY A 135 -25.98 -0.02 -9.59
CA GLY A 135 -27.20 0.30 -8.83
C GLY A 135 -26.97 0.81 -7.40
N THR A 136 -25.77 1.28 -7.05
CA THR A 136 -25.50 1.87 -5.73
C THR A 136 -24.80 3.22 -5.87
N PRO A 137 -25.53 4.36 -5.81
CA PRO A 137 -24.89 5.64 -5.55
C PRO A 137 -24.40 5.61 -4.10
N LYS A 138 -23.13 5.21 -3.93
CA LYS A 138 -22.44 5.31 -2.66
C LYS A 138 -21.98 6.76 -2.49
N SER A 139 -22.17 7.34 -1.31
CA SER A 139 -21.54 8.61 -0.94
C SER A 139 -20.04 8.56 -1.28
N PRO A 140 -19.37 9.68 -1.60
CA PRO A 140 -17.92 9.68 -1.79
C PRO A 140 -17.17 9.02 -0.63
N VAL A 141 -17.71 9.13 0.59
CA VAL A 141 -17.14 8.54 1.81
C VAL A 141 -17.60 7.11 2.10
N ASP A 142 -18.54 6.56 1.32
CA ASP A 142 -19.04 5.20 1.49
C ASP A 142 -18.18 4.16 0.74
N GLY A 143 -18.12 2.93 1.24
CA GLY A 143 -17.40 1.84 0.57
C GLY A 143 -15.89 2.04 0.53
N ILE A 144 -15.35 2.75 1.50
CA ILE A 144 -13.94 2.68 1.87
C ILE A 144 -13.77 1.39 2.68
N PRO A 145 -12.84 0.49 2.30
CA PRO A 145 -12.64 -0.74 3.04
C PRO A 145 -12.23 -0.45 4.49
N ALA A 146 -12.96 -1.03 5.45
CA ALA A 146 -12.69 -0.83 6.88
C ALA A 146 -11.35 -1.41 7.35
N SER A 147 -10.72 -2.26 6.54
CA SER A 147 -9.41 -2.86 6.80
C SER A 147 -8.24 -1.99 6.34
N LEU A 148 -8.49 -0.87 5.65
CA LEU A 148 -7.40 0.02 5.25
C LEU A 148 -6.77 0.68 6.49
N PRO A 149 -5.44 0.88 6.48
CA PRO A 149 -4.79 1.79 7.41
C PRO A 149 -5.42 3.18 7.39
N ALA A 150 -5.37 3.87 8.53
CA ALA A 150 -6.10 5.13 8.72
C ALA A 150 -5.68 6.22 7.73
N LEU A 151 -4.39 6.34 7.39
CA LEU A 151 -3.92 7.36 6.45
C LEU A 151 -4.38 7.03 5.03
N ALA A 152 -4.24 5.77 4.60
CA ALA A 152 -4.76 5.32 3.30
C ALA A 152 -6.28 5.49 3.17
N ALA A 153 -7.04 5.16 4.22
CA ALA A 153 -8.48 5.35 4.26
C ALA A 153 -8.87 6.83 4.19
N SER A 154 -8.19 7.68 4.96
CA SER A 154 -8.37 9.13 4.95
C SER A 154 -8.06 9.73 3.58
N GLN A 155 -6.93 9.37 2.99
CA GLN A 155 -6.53 9.86 1.66
C GLN A 155 -7.53 9.46 0.59
N LEU A 156 -7.96 8.19 0.59
CA LEU A 156 -8.99 7.70 -0.34
C LEU A 156 -10.33 8.45 -0.16
N MET A 157 -10.69 8.80 1.08
CA MET A 157 -11.88 9.60 1.35
C MET A 157 -11.76 10.99 0.74
N GLN A 158 -10.64 11.66 1.03
CA GLN A 158 -10.31 13.00 0.58
C GLN A 158 -10.24 13.08 -0.95
N ASP A 159 -9.60 12.11 -1.62
CA ASP A 159 -9.57 12.00 -3.08
C ASP A 159 -10.98 11.94 -3.69
N ARG A 160 -11.90 11.21 -3.05
CA ARG A 160 -13.25 11.05 -3.57
C ARG A 160 -14.10 12.30 -3.36
N VAL A 161 -13.98 12.99 -2.22
CA VAL A 161 -14.73 14.24 -1.98
C VAL A 161 -14.19 15.38 -2.85
N ALA A 162 -12.88 15.44 -3.07
CA ALA A 162 -12.27 16.40 -3.99
C ALA A 162 -12.79 16.23 -5.42
N ARG A 163 -12.89 14.99 -5.90
CA ARG A 163 -13.52 14.67 -7.20
C ARG A 163 -15.00 15.06 -7.27
N ALA A 164 -15.67 15.15 -6.13
CA ALA A 164 -17.04 15.63 -6.03
C ALA A 164 -17.13 17.18 -5.93
N GLY A 165 -16.00 17.88 -5.98
CA GLY A 165 -15.91 19.34 -5.94
C GLY A 165 -15.68 19.92 -4.55
N PHE A 166 -15.35 19.10 -3.54
CA PHE A 166 -15.00 19.55 -2.20
C PHE A 166 -13.48 19.58 -2.03
N GLU A 167 -12.85 20.64 -2.53
CA GLU A 167 -11.39 20.84 -2.54
C GLU A 167 -11.09 22.35 -2.49
N TRP A 168 -9.92 22.72 -2.00
CA TRP A 168 -9.44 24.10 -2.01
C TRP A 168 -8.95 24.50 -3.42
N ASP A 169 -8.89 25.81 -3.70
CA ASP A 169 -8.39 26.31 -4.99
C ASP A 169 -6.87 26.13 -5.15
N ASP A 170 -6.13 26.18 -4.03
CA ASP A 170 -4.70 25.94 -3.99
C ASP A 170 -4.23 25.42 -2.62
N VAL A 171 -2.95 25.05 -2.54
CA VAL A 171 -2.32 24.46 -1.35
C VAL A 171 -2.31 25.39 -0.12
N SER A 172 -2.41 26.72 -0.31
CA SER A 172 -2.40 27.66 0.83
C SER A 172 -3.60 27.42 1.75
N GLY A 173 -4.77 27.11 1.21
CA GLY A 173 -5.94 26.78 2.01
C GLY A 173 -5.77 25.54 2.89
N VAL A 174 -4.96 24.57 2.45
CA VAL A 174 -4.63 23.39 3.26
C VAL A 174 -3.61 23.71 4.35
N LEU A 175 -2.61 24.53 4.04
CA LEU A 175 -1.63 25.00 5.03
C LEU A 175 -2.30 25.85 6.11
N ASP A 176 -3.18 26.77 5.72
CA ASP A 176 -3.98 27.59 6.64
C ASP A 176 -4.83 26.71 7.56
N LYS A 177 -5.44 25.65 7.01
CA LYS A 177 -6.22 24.69 7.80
C LYS A 177 -5.34 23.94 8.80
N ILE A 178 -4.14 23.52 8.42
CA ILE A 178 -3.19 22.89 9.36
C ILE A 178 -2.81 23.86 10.49
N GLU A 179 -2.57 25.14 10.19
CA GLU A 179 -2.28 26.15 11.20
C GLU A 179 -3.47 26.39 12.15
N GLU A 180 -4.70 26.38 11.61
CA GLU A 180 -5.95 26.43 12.36
C GLU A 180 -6.04 25.25 13.35
N GLU A 181 -5.90 23.99 12.90
CA GLU A 181 -6.00 22.81 13.79
C GLU A 181 -4.92 22.81 14.87
N ILE A 182 -3.69 23.26 14.56
CA ILE A 182 -2.63 23.43 15.56
C ILE A 182 -3.03 24.51 16.58
N GLY A 183 -3.70 25.57 16.12
CA GLY A 183 -4.25 26.63 16.96
C GLY A 183 -5.35 26.12 17.91
N GLU A 184 -6.24 25.25 17.43
CA GLU A 184 -7.30 24.61 18.22
C GLU A 184 -6.70 23.64 19.25
N PHE A 185 -5.74 22.79 18.85
CA PHE A 185 -5.01 21.90 19.76
C PHE A 185 -4.32 22.65 20.91
N ARG A 186 -3.74 23.84 20.65
CA ARG A 186 -3.13 24.68 21.69
C ARG A 186 -4.15 25.26 22.67
N GLN A 187 -5.39 25.44 22.24
CA GLN A 187 -6.48 25.99 23.07
C GLN A 187 -7.23 24.92 23.84
N ALA A 188 -7.14 23.66 23.40
CA ALA A 188 -7.72 22.50 24.07
C ALA A 188 -7.30 22.41 25.55
N ARG A 189 -8.28 22.22 26.42
CA ARG A 189 -8.11 22.25 27.88
C ARG A 189 -8.30 20.89 28.52
N THR A 190 -8.91 19.95 27.79
CA THR A 190 -9.13 18.58 28.25
C THR A 190 -8.34 17.58 27.41
N PRO A 191 -7.99 16.40 27.96
CA PRO A 191 -7.39 15.33 27.18
C PRO A 191 -8.25 14.90 25.99
N GLU A 192 -9.57 14.90 26.15
CA GLU A 192 -10.51 14.53 25.09
C GLU A 192 -10.48 15.53 23.93
N GLU A 193 -10.46 16.83 24.22
CA GLU A 193 -10.27 17.89 23.22
C GLU A 193 -8.91 17.72 22.53
N GLN A 194 -7.82 17.50 23.28
CA GLN A 194 -6.49 17.31 22.69
C GLN A 194 -6.42 16.12 21.73
N VAL A 195 -7.06 15.00 22.06
CA VAL A 195 -7.12 13.81 21.18
C VAL A 195 -7.94 14.10 19.92
N HIS A 196 -9.05 14.84 20.06
CA HIS A 196 -9.87 15.26 18.93
C HIS A 196 -9.06 16.13 17.95
N GLU A 197 -8.47 17.23 18.45
CA GLU A 197 -7.69 18.15 17.62
C GLU A 197 -6.45 17.48 17.00
N LEU A 198 -5.82 16.53 17.71
CA LEU A 198 -4.73 15.74 17.14
C LEU A 198 -5.19 14.91 15.93
N GLY A 199 -6.41 14.37 15.98
CA GLY A 199 -7.03 13.67 14.86
C GLY A 199 -7.22 14.58 13.64
N ASP A 200 -7.69 15.80 13.87
CA ASP A 200 -7.91 16.78 12.80
C ASP A 200 -6.60 17.28 12.19
N ILE A 201 -5.55 17.46 12.99
CA ILE A 201 -4.18 17.72 12.49
C ILE A 201 -3.72 16.58 11.57
N LEU A 202 -3.87 15.32 11.99
CA LEU A 202 -3.48 14.17 11.16
C LEU A 202 -4.29 14.11 9.86
N PHE A 203 -5.60 14.39 9.93
CA PHE A 203 -6.48 14.43 8.76
C PHE A 203 -6.06 15.54 7.78
N ALA A 204 -5.73 16.73 8.28
CA ALA A 204 -5.25 17.85 7.48
C ALA A 204 -3.88 17.58 6.84
N LEU A 205 -2.97 16.90 7.55
CA LEU A 205 -1.68 16.46 7.01
C LEU A 205 -1.82 15.43 5.89
N VAL A 206 -2.79 14.51 6.00
CA VAL A 206 -3.13 13.61 4.88
C VAL A 206 -3.56 14.41 3.66
N ASN A 207 -4.31 15.49 3.85
CA ASN A 207 -4.74 16.32 2.73
C ASN A 207 -3.57 17.06 2.07
N LEU A 208 -2.62 17.54 2.87
CA LEU A 208 -1.39 18.13 2.33
C LEU A 208 -0.61 17.14 1.45
N SER A 209 -0.56 15.86 1.83
CA SER A 209 0.10 14.83 1.00
C SER A 209 -0.50 14.73 -0.40
N ARG A 210 -1.81 14.91 -0.55
CA ARG A 210 -2.51 14.89 -1.84
C ARG A 210 -2.08 16.06 -2.73
N TRP A 211 -1.88 17.25 -2.15
CA TRP A 211 -1.46 18.45 -2.87
C TRP A 211 -0.02 18.41 -3.40
N VAL A 212 0.80 17.52 -2.85
CA VAL A 212 2.17 17.26 -3.34
C VAL A 212 2.26 15.94 -4.12
N ASP A 213 1.12 15.38 -4.56
CA ASP A 213 1.01 14.11 -5.28
C ASP A 213 1.70 12.93 -4.57
N ALA A 214 1.67 12.92 -3.23
CA ALA A 214 2.28 11.88 -2.41
C ALA A 214 1.23 10.98 -1.72
N HIS A 215 1.57 9.71 -1.53
CA HIS A 215 0.76 8.77 -0.74
C HIS A 215 1.09 8.90 0.75
N ALA A 216 0.10 9.25 1.57
CA ALA A 216 0.28 9.56 2.98
C ALA A 216 0.90 8.38 3.77
N GLU A 217 0.43 7.17 3.51
CA GLU A 217 0.94 5.95 4.15
C GLU A 217 2.41 5.71 3.79
N ASP A 218 2.78 5.87 2.51
CA ASP A 218 4.15 5.70 2.03
C ASP A 218 5.10 6.77 2.57
N VAL A 219 4.67 8.04 2.59
CA VAL A 219 5.47 9.14 3.15
C VAL A 219 5.83 8.86 4.61
N LEU A 220 4.87 8.37 5.40
CA LEU A 220 5.13 8.02 6.80
C LEU A 220 6.00 6.76 6.91
N ARG A 221 5.75 5.73 6.10
CA ARG A 221 6.57 4.50 6.05
C ARG A 221 8.04 4.82 5.76
N GLN A 222 8.31 5.66 4.76
CA GLN A 222 9.66 6.11 4.45
C GLN A 222 10.28 6.95 5.57
N ALA A 223 9.49 7.80 6.25
CA ALA A 223 9.96 8.55 7.41
C ALA A 223 10.36 7.63 8.57
N ASN A 224 9.58 6.58 8.83
CA ASN A 224 9.90 5.56 9.82
C ASN A 224 11.17 4.80 9.45
N GLY A 225 11.35 4.43 8.18
CA GLY A 225 12.58 3.81 7.67
C GLY A 225 13.81 4.69 7.91
N ARG A 226 13.74 5.98 7.58
CA ARG A 226 14.83 6.94 7.85
C ARG A 226 15.12 7.10 9.33
N PHE A 227 14.10 7.12 10.18
CA PHE A 227 14.29 7.18 11.64
C PHE A 227 15.01 5.92 12.14
N ARG A 228 14.54 4.74 11.73
CA ARG A 228 15.14 3.45 12.10
C ARG A 228 16.60 3.36 11.68
N ALA A 229 16.92 3.68 10.43
CA ALA A 229 18.28 3.67 9.91
C ALA A 229 19.21 4.60 10.73
N ARG A 230 18.73 5.80 11.07
CA ARG A 230 19.49 6.75 11.89
C ARG A 230 19.69 6.25 13.31
N TYR A 231 18.66 5.71 13.93
CA TYR A 231 18.74 5.19 15.30
C TYR A 231 19.73 4.02 15.40
N LEU A 232 19.66 3.06 14.48
CA LEU A 232 20.61 1.94 14.41
C LEU A 232 22.05 2.42 14.18
N GLY A 233 22.25 3.38 13.27
CA GLY A 233 23.58 3.97 13.05
C GLY A 233 24.12 4.69 14.29
N MET A 234 23.25 5.27 15.13
CA MET A 234 23.70 5.85 16.40
C MET A 234 24.16 4.79 17.40
N GLU A 235 23.47 3.66 17.46
CA GLU A 235 23.85 2.53 18.33
C GLU A 235 25.19 1.95 17.89
N GLU A 236 25.37 1.71 16.59
CA GLU A 236 26.63 1.23 16.01
C GLU A 236 27.78 2.20 16.29
N LEU A 237 27.58 3.49 16.01
CA LEU A 237 28.61 4.51 16.25
C LEU A 237 28.97 4.67 17.74
N ALA A 238 27.99 4.51 18.63
CA ALA A 238 28.25 4.51 20.07
C ALA A 238 29.06 3.29 20.50
N GLU A 239 28.71 2.10 19.98
CA GLU A 239 29.45 0.86 20.23
C GLU A 239 30.90 0.94 19.74
N GLU A 240 31.11 1.42 18.51
CA GLU A 240 32.45 1.65 17.95
C GLU A 240 33.31 2.58 18.81
N ARG A 241 32.68 3.54 19.49
CA ARG A 241 33.34 4.50 20.40
C ARG A 241 33.47 3.99 21.82
N GLY A 242 33.01 2.76 22.11
CA GLY A 242 33.00 2.19 23.45
C GLY A 242 32.09 2.95 24.43
N LEU A 243 31.05 3.60 23.92
CA LEU A 243 30.05 4.33 24.69
C LEU A 243 28.85 3.45 25.02
N ASP A 244 28.33 3.56 26.23
CA ASP A 244 27.03 3.00 26.60
C ASP A 244 25.94 3.93 26.08
N PHE A 245 25.33 3.58 24.94
CA PHE A 245 24.33 4.39 24.27
C PHE A 245 23.13 4.74 25.15
N GLU A 246 22.65 3.80 25.97
CA GLU A 246 21.47 4.02 26.81
C GLU A 246 21.74 5.11 27.85
N ALA A 247 22.92 5.08 28.45
CA ALA A 247 23.36 6.02 29.47
C ALA A 247 23.75 7.42 28.93
N LEU A 248 23.87 7.58 27.61
CA LEU A 248 24.21 8.89 27.03
C LEU A 248 23.11 9.93 27.30
N PRO A 249 23.48 11.16 27.69
CA PRO A 249 22.53 12.26 27.78
C PRO A 249 22.03 12.64 26.38
N LEU A 250 20.85 13.27 26.33
CA LEU A 250 20.16 13.60 25.07
C LEU A 250 21.04 14.44 24.14
N GLU A 251 21.84 15.36 24.68
CA GLU A 251 22.73 16.21 23.88
C GLU A 251 23.81 15.39 23.15
N GLN A 252 24.29 14.30 23.75
CA GLN A 252 25.26 13.40 23.12
C GLN A 252 24.57 12.47 22.10
N LYS A 253 23.35 11.99 22.40
CA LYS A 253 22.53 11.25 21.43
C LYS A 253 22.21 12.12 20.20
N GLU A 254 21.86 13.39 20.40
CA GLU A 254 21.62 14.33 19.30
C GLU A 254 22.88 14.57 18.46
N ALA A 255 24.06 14.64 19.09
CA ALA A 255 25.32 14.73 18.36
C ALA A 255 25.56 13.51 17.45
N LEU A 256 25.33 12.30 17.96
CA LEU A 256 25.37 11.06 17.16
C LEU A 256 24.33 11.08 16.04
N TRP A 257 23.09 11.50 16.33
CA TRP A 257 22.02 11.61 15.34
C TRP A 257 22.41 12.53 14.17
N GLN A 258 22.96 13.71 14.46
CA GLN A 258 23.40 14.65 13.44
C GLN A 258 24.61 14.14 12.65
N GLU A 259 25.46 13.31 13.25
CA GLU A 259 26.57 12.64 12.58
C GLU A 259 26.09 11.59 11.59
N VAL A 260 25.29 10.62 12.06
CA VAL A 260 24.70 9.57 11.21
C VAL A 260 23.85 10.17 10.09
N LYS A 261 23.07 11.21 10.39
CA LYS A 261 22.28 11.93 9.37
C LYS A 261 23.15 12.52 8.26
N ARG A 262 24.35 13.02 8.58
CA ARG A 262 25.29 13.57 7.57
C ARG A 262 25.90 12.46 6.71
N GLU A 263 26.22 11.31 7.31
CA GLU A 263 26.77 10.16 6.59
C GLU A 263 25.75 9.55 5.63
N LEU A 264 24.52 9.31 6.11
CA LEU A 264 23.44 8.76 5.28
C LEU A 264 23.01 9.71 4.16
N ASN A 265 22.89 11.01 4.43
CA ASN A 265 22.50 11.99 3.40
C ASN A 265 23.66 12.35 2.44
N GLY A 266 24.90 12.03 2.79
CA GLY A 266 26.08 12.29 1.96
C GLY A 266 26.48 11.12 1.06
N SER A 267 25.71 10.02 1.11
CA SER A 267 25.95 8.79 0.36
C SER A 267 25.03 8.62 -0.86
N ASP A 268 24.18 9.62 -1.15
CA ASP A 268 23.37 9.76 -2.38
C ASP A 268 24.07 10.67 -3.41
#